data_AF-A0ABD1CQY6-F1
#
_entry.id   AF-A0ABD1CQY6-F1
#
_cell.length_a   1.000
_cell.length_b   1.000
_cell.length_c   1.000
_cell.angle_alpha   90.00
_cell.angle_beta   90.00
_cell.angle_gamma   90.00
#
_symmetry.space_group_name_H-M   'P 1'
#
loop_
_entity.id
_entity.type
_entity.pdbx_description
1 polymer ?
#
loop_
_entity_poly.entity_id
_entity_poly.type
_entity_poly.pdbx_seq_one_letter_code
_entity_poly.pdbx_strand_id
1 'polypeptide(L)'
;MLLSLLEVCDGAVDEEPRTFRFQIRHRRIPNRAPRNSIGGSWLWDYIRLYELDQVMRQTDVVFSTILTAIGEGKKLTDEQKTLIESRFKSVEDCQREAPNAVWLFHQNVDVDRFNREACSFTMSGVFRVGVRFLNRSTPVKPILESRVCGPLTISSCHISGKTMRGSKLSKPAPFPYLEKEYSALQACKDVLFKSTTSRFDENTKVVVVDGPIAAGKSAFAKELAGELDMKYFPEATMDSYYINSYGYDLRKLDPQMPANMQSFDVAKFLQDPKHRNVATFQLRMLIQRYSQYIDALAHLFSTGEGVVLDRSVYSDMVFVEAMYKNGFLSKGARSVYYELVKNTFAELMKPHLVIYLDVPVNIVKDRIKKRASPAEVNSPALTDQYLQDIEHIYKQQYLKDISTHAELLVYDWSDYGETEVVVEDIERINFDRFDKDDTHMRDWRMENEEDWTEARARYMNKPDLMNYFNVPRYDVPELIVSPEDFKAWYDIWSEAPGMKYRKGYNDECGDDGILTKTKLDFRNTL
;
A
#
# COMPACT_ATOMS: atom_id res chain seq x y z
N MET A 1 40.08 4.99 -15.55
CA MET A 1 39.04 5.88 -16.11
C MET A 1 38.95 5.57 -17.61
N LEU A 2 38.25 4.51 -18.02
CA LEU A 2 38.21 4.06 -19.43
C LEU A 2 37.42 5.07 -20.28
N LEU A 3 38.10 5.77 -21.19
CA LEU A 3 37.52 6.70 -22.15
C LEU A 3 37.85 6.18 -23.56
N SER A 4 36.89 5.58 -24.25
CA SER A 4 36.99 5.31 -25.69
C SER A 4 36.39 6.49 -26.44
N LEU A 5 37.24 7.29 -27.08
CA LEU A 5 36.86 8.41 -27.94
C LEU A 5 36.54 7.91 -29.35
N LEU A 6 35.36 8.24 -29.86
CA LEU A 6 35.04 8.20 -31.29
C LEU A 6 35.57 9.50 -31.90
N GLU A 7 36.71 9.42 -32.58
CA GLU A 7 37.35 10.54 -33.28
C GLU A 7 36.59 10.85 -34.59
N VAL A 8 36.23 12.11 -34.80
CA VAL A 8 35.76 12.65 -36.09
C VAL A 8 36.88 13.54 -36.62
N CYS A 9 37.65 13.05 -37.60
CA CYS A 9 38.67 13.83 -38.29
C CYS A 9 38.10 14.37 -39.60
N ASP A 10 38.04 15.69 -39.74
CA ASP A 10 37.84 16.41 -41.01
C ASP A 10 39.22 16.73 -41.61
N GLY A 11 39.50 16.28 -42.84
CA GLY A 11 40.80 16.52 -43.47
C GLY A 11 41.06 15.80 -44.80
N ALA A 12 40.28 16.15 -45.82
CA ALA A 12 40.60 16.26 -47.26
C ALA A 12 41.39 15.17 -48.05
N VAL A 13 40.74 14.80 -49.17
CA VAL A 13 41.24 14.39 -50.51
C VAL A 13 41.24 12.89 -50.87
N ASP A 14 40.25 12.59 -51.73
CA ASP A 14 40.08 11.57 -52.77
C ASP A 14 39.82 10.08 -52.45
N GLU A 15 38.69 9.63 -53.03
CA GLU A 15 38.12 8.28 -53.23
C GLU A 15 37.14 7.72 -52.16
N GLU A 16 35.89 7.48 -52.62
CA GLU A 16 34.71 7.08 -51.82
C GLU A 16 34.86 5.72 -51.11
N PRO A 17 34.32 5.56 -49.89
CA PRO A 17 32.99 4.93 -49.82
C PRO A 17 32.03 5.57 -48.79
N ARG A 18 30.78 5.73 -49.26
CA ARG A 18 29.50 5.95 -48.53
C ARG A 18 29.61 6.29 -47.03
N THR A 19 29.60 7.59 -46.75
CA THR A 19 29.45 8.20 -45.43
C THR A 19 27.97 8.26 -44.99
N PHE A 20 27.68 7.92 -43.73
CA PHE A 20 26.42 8.27 -43.08
C PHE A 20 26.48 9.73 -42.59
N ARG A 21 25.52 10.56 -43.03
CA ARG A 21 25.28 11.93 -42.54
C ARG A 21 24.08 11.92 -41.59
N PHE A 22 24.26 12.38 -40.35
CA PHE A 22 23.12 12.84 -39.54
C PHE A 22 22.83 14.30 -39.91
N GLN A 23 21.78 14.53 -40.71
CA GLN A 23 21.34 15.88 -41.04
C GLN A 23 20.14 16.25 -40.15
N ILE A 24 20.35 17.10 -39.14
CA ILE A 24 19.26 17.74 -38.42
C ILE A 24 18.69 18.83 -39.32
N ARG A 25 17.51 18.59 -39.93
CA ARG A 25 16.76 19.67 -40.59
C ARG A 25 16.16 20.59 -39.53
N HIS A 26 16.59 21.83 -39.46
CA HIS A 26 15.87 22.88 -38.74
C HIS A 26 14.47 23.07 -39.34
N ARG A 27 13.43 22.56 -38.66
CA ARG A 27 12.05 23.04 -38.89
C ARG A 27 11.82 24.29 -38.05
N ARG A 28 11.13 25.28 -38.62
CA ARG A 28 10.75 26.53 -37.94
C ARG A 28 9.98 26.21 -36.65
N ILE A 29 10.42 26.84 -35.58
CA ILE A 29 9.85 26.82 -34.23
C ILE A 29 8.40 27.39 -34.30
N PRO A 30 7.36 26.67 -33.83
CA PRO A 30 6.07 27.30 -33.56
C PRO A 30 6.19 28.18 -32.31
N ASN A 31 5.90 29.47 -32.46
CA ASN A 31 5.90 30.44 -31.37
C ASN A 31 4.72 30.18 -30.41
N ARG A 32 4.93 29.35 -29.38
CA ARG A 32 4.35 29.38 -28.01
C ARG A 32 4.04 27.97 -27.49
N ALA A 33 4.64 27.62 -26.36
CA ALA A 33 4.17 26.56 -25.47
C ALA A 33 3.10 27.11 -24.50
N PRO A 34 2.08 26.33 -24.12
CA PRO A 34 1.10 26.73 -23.10
C PRO A 34 1.77 26.83 -21.73
N ARG A 35 1.36 27.84 -20.95
CA ARG A 35 2.17 28.42 -19.87
C ARG A 35 2.34 27.57 -18.60
N ASN A 36 1.75 26.38 -18.49
CA ASN A 36 1.68 25.63 -17.22
C ASN A 36 1.93 24.12 -17.37
N SER A 37 3.07 23.70 -17.94
CA SER A 37 3.60 22.35 -17.66
C SER A 37 5.12 22.41 -17.48
N ILE A 38 5.58 22.07 -16.28
CA ILE A 38 6.99 21.76 -16.01
C ILE A 38 7.03 20.24 -15.86
N GLY A 39 7.68 19.57 -16.81
CA GLY A 39 7.98 18.14 -16.73
C GLY A 39 6.90 17.24 -17.33
N GLY A 40 7.01 16.97 -18.63
CA GLY A 40 6.21 15.95 -19.30
C GLY A 40 6.65 15.76 -20.76
N SER A 41 7.29 14.61 -21.03
CA SER A 41 7.55 13.94 -22.31
C SER A 41 7.54 14.76 -23.61
N TRP A 42 8.37 15.81 -23.74
CA TRP A 42 8.67 16.36 -25.06
C TRP A 42 9.79 15.60 -25.76
N LEU A 43 10.74 15.02 -25.01
CA LEU A 43 11.93 14.39 -25.58
C LEU A 43 11.60 13.16 -26.42
N TRP A 44 10.61 12.36 -26.00
CA TRP A 44 10.26 11.08 -26.65
C TRP A 44 9.50 11.26 -27.96
N ASP A 45 8.73 12.35 -28.12
CA ASP A 45 8.05 12.68 -29.39
C ASP A 45 9.03 13.09 -30.50
N TYR A 46 10.28 13.45 -30.15
CA TYR A 46 11.33 13.80 -31.11
C TYR A 46 12.24 12.62 -31.49
N ILE A 47 12.08 11.46 -30.85
CA ILE A 47 12.90 10.28 -31.13
C ILE A 47 12.09 9.33 -32.02
N ARG A 48 12.48 9.20 -33.29
CA ARG A 48 12.01 8.08 -34.12
C ARG A 48 12.88 6.87 -33.85
N LEU A 49 12.24 5.79 -33.41
CA LEU A 49 12.86 4.47 -33.34
C LEU A 49 13.01 3.93 -34.77
N TYR A 50 14.21 3.48 -35.13
CA TYR A 50 14.48 2.72 -36.34
C TYR A 50 14.89 1.30 -35.94
N GLU A 51 14.34 0.28 -36.59
CA GLU A 51 14.76 -1.12 -36.40
C GLU A 51 16.20 -1.31 -36.90
N LEU A 52 16.95 -2.11 -36.14
CA LEU A 52 18.38 -2.27 -36.29
C LEU A 52 18.66 -3.42 -37.26
N ASP A 53 18.82 -3.10 -38.55
CA ASP A 53 19.01 -4.12 -39.61
C ASP A 53 20.41 -4.76 -39.63
N GLN A 54 21.39 -4.25 -38.87
CA GLN A 54 22.72 -4.88 -38.79
C GLN A 54 23.53 -4.52 -37.53
N VAL A 55 24.28 -5.50 -37.01
CA VAL A 55 25.17 -5.36 -35.85
C VAL A 55 26.45 -4.62 -36.23
N MET A 56 26.68 -3.44 -35.64
CA MET A 56 27.93 -2.67 -35.75
C MET A 56 29.06 -3.37 -34.99
N ARG A 57 29.97 -4.07 -35.71
CA ARG A 57 31.24 -4.53 -35.13
C ARG A 57 32.36 -3.54 -35.45
N GLN A 58 33.17 -3.27 -34.42
CA GLN A 58 34.33 -2.41 -34.40
C GLN A 58 35.38 -2.85 -35.44
N THR A 59 36.01 -1.89 -36.11
CA THR A 59 37.03 -2.05 -37.15
C THR A 59 38.37 -2.62 -36.66
N ASP A 60 38.58 -2.77 -35.35
CA ASP A 60 39.85 -3.20 -34.75
C ASP A 60 39.74 -4.60 -34.11
N VAL A 61 40.10 -5.62 -34.88
CA VAL A 61 40.07 -7.03 -34.46
C VAL A 61 41.02 -7.27 -33.27
N VAL A 62 42.15 -6.56 -33.20
CA VAL A 62 43.14 -6.75 -32.13
C VAL A 62 42.59 -6.28 -30.79
N PHE A 63 41.95 -5.10 -30.77
CA PHE A 63 41.35 -4.56 -29.55
C PHE A 63 40.16 -5.40 -29.04
N SER A 64 39.30 -5.88 -29.94
CA SER A 64 38.18 -6.75 -29.55
C SER A 64 38.65 -8.09 -28.94
N THR A 65 39.75 -8.65 -29.45
CA THR A 65 40.36 -9.87 -28.91
C THR A 65 40.90 -9.64 -27.50
N ILE A 66 41.47 -8.45 -27.25
CA ILE A 66 41.97 -8.04 -25.93
C ILE A 66 40.82 -7.85 -24.93
N LEU A 67 39.72 -7.19 -25.32
CA LEU A 67 38.53 -7.05 -24.47
C LEU A 67 37.89 -8.40 -24.12
N THR A 68 37.87 -9.33 -25.08
CA THR A 68 37.38 -10.70 -24.85
C THR A 68 38.27 -11.43 -23.84
N ALA A 69 39.59 -11.30 -23.96
CA ALA A 69 40.54 -11.87 -23.00
C ALA A 69 40.38 -11.30 -21.58
N ILE A 70 40.02 -10.01 -21.45
CA ILE A 70 39.69 -9.38 -20.16
C ILE A 70 38.41 -9.99 -19.58
N GLY A 71 37.36 -10.14 -20.38
CA GLY A 71 36.09 -10.76 -19.96
C GLY A 71 36.24 -12.22 -19.53
N GLU A 72 37.19 -12.94 -20.13
CA GLU A 72 37.55 -14.33 -19.77
C GLU A 72 38.54 -14.42 -18.59
N GLY A 73 38.99 -13.29 -18.02
CA GLY A 73 39.90 -13.25 -16.86
C GLY A 73 41.35 -13.65 -17.16
N LYS A 74 41.78 -13.60 -18.42
CA LYS A 74 43.16 -13.93 -18.83
C LYS A 74 44.12 -12.78 -18.51
N LYS A 75 45.36 -13.11 -18.11
CA LYS A 75 46.42 -12.11 -17.86
C LYS A 75 46.90 -11.50 -19.19
N LEU A 76 46.84 -10.18 -19.29
CA LEU A 76 47.31 -9.42 -20.46
C LEU A 76 48.84 -9.29 -20.49
N THR A 77 49.42 -9.31 -21.68
CA THR A 77 50.84 -8.99 -21.91
C THR A 77 51.08 -7.48 -21.77
N ASP A 78 52.32 -7.06 -21.51
CA ASP A 78 52.62 -5.65 -21.31
C ASP A 78 52.38 -4.80 -22.57
N GLU A 79 52.60 -5.37 -23.77
CA GLU A 79 52.24 -4.74 -25.05
C GLU A 79 50.72 -4.50 -25.18
N GLN A 80 49.90 -5.45 -24.73
CA GLN A 80 48.43 -5.30 -24.74
C GLN A 80 47.97 -4.24 -23.76
N LYS A 81 48.62 -4.13 -22.59
CA LYS A 81 48.32 -3.06 -21.62
C LYS A 81 48.68 -1.69 -22.21
N THR A 82 49.85 -1.55 -22.82
CA THR A 82 50.27 -0.29 -23.46
C THR A 82 49.30 0.13 -24.58
N LEU A 83 48.76 -0.83 -25.35
CA LEU A 83 47.77 -0.55 -26.39
C LEU A 83 46.41 -0.09 -25.84
N ILE A 84 45.96 -0.64 -24.71
CA ILE A 84 44.75 -0.15 -24.04
C ILE A 84 45.03 1.25 -23.47
N GLU A 85 46.16 1.41 -22.77
CA GLU A 85 46.61 2.66 -22.15
C GLU A 85 46.73 3.81 -23.17
N SER A 86 47.19 3.54 -24.40
CA SER A 86 47.28 4.55 -25.46
C SER A 86 45.92 5.06 -25.95
N ARG A 87 44.81 4.39 -25.61
CA ARG A 87 43.46 4.85 -25.97
C ARG A 87 42.79 5.68 -24.88
N PHE A 88 43.39 5.78 -23.70
CA PHE A 88 42.89 6.66 -22.64
C PHE A 88 43.29 8.10 -22.95
N LYS A 89 42.30 8.95 -23.19
CA LYS A 89 42.49 10.41 -23.33
C LYS A 89 42.11 11.12 -22.03
N SER A 90 42.77 12.24 -21.74
CA SER A 90 42.44 13.07 -20.58
C SER A 90 41.09 13.77 -20.76
N VAL A 91 40.48 14.23 -19.67
CA VAL A 91 39.20 14.95 -19.72
C VAL A 91 39.35 16.25 -20.51
N GLU A 92 40.50 16.93 -20.38
CA GLU A 92 40.80 18.16 -21.12
C GLU A 92 40.96 17.90 -22.63
N ASP A 93 41.58 16.77 -23.02
CA ASP A 93 41.71 16.39 -24.43
C ASP A 93 40.34 16.06 -25.03
N CYS A 94 39.48 15.34 -24.30
CA CYS A 94 38.11 15.03 -24.71
C CYS A 94 37.25 16.28 -24.92
N GLN A 95 37.36 17.26 -24.03
CA GLN A 95 36.62 18.53 -24.14
C GLN A 95 37.09 19.37 -25.34
N ARG A 96 38.38 19.28 -25.71
CA ARG A 96 38.94 19.98 -26.88
C ARG A 96 38.54 19.32 -28.19
N GLU A 97 38.58 17.99 -28.26
CA GLU A 97 38.39 17.24 -29.51
C GLU A 97 36.92 16.92 -29.80
N ALA A 98 36.09 16.72 -28.78
CA ALA A 98 34.68 16.33 -28.92
C ALA A 98 33.77 17.05 -27.91
N PRO A 99 33.63 18.39 -28.00
CA PRO A 99 32.88 19.19 -27.02
C PRO A 99 31.38 18.85 -26.95
N ASN A 100 30.82 18.24 -28.00
CA ASN A 100 29.41 17.88 -28.10
C ASN A 100 29.15 16.37 -27.93
N ALA A 101 30.13 15.61 -27.44
CA ALA A 101 29.96 14.18 -27.19
C ALA A 101 29.02 13.91 -26.01
N VAL A 102 28.37 12.75 -26.02
CA VAL A 102 27.62 12.23 -24.87
C VAL A 102 28.61 11.60 -23.89
N TRP A 103 28.58 12.06 -22.65
CA TRP A 103 29.46 11.58 -21.58
C TRP A 103 28.76 10.48 -20.78
N LEU A 104 29.43 9.34 -20.60
CA LEU A 104 28.96 8.23 -19.78
C LEU A 104 29.82 8.15 -18.53
N PHE A 105 29.17 8.08 -17.37
CA PHE A 105 29.83 8.04 -16.06
C PHE A 105 29.52 6.74 -15.34
N HIS A 106 30.46 6.25 -14.54
CA HIS A 106 30.28 5.02 -13.76
C HIS A 106 29.46 5.24 -12.48
N GLN A 107 29.45 6.45 -11.93
CA GLN A 107 28.74 6.79 -10.70
C GLN A 107 27.90 8.06 -10.90
N ASN A 108 26.72 8.08 -10.28
CA ASN A 108 25.81 9.23 -10.37
C ASN A 108 26.43 10.52 -9.79
N VAL A 109 27.33 10.39 -8.79
CA VAL A 109 28.05 11.53 -8.19
C VAL A 109 28.89 12.29 -9.22
N ASP A 110 29.46 11.58 -10.19
CA ASP A 110 30.29 12.18 -11.23
C ASP A 110 29.43 12.90 -12.28
N VAL A 111 28.23 12.37 -12.58
CA VAL A 111 27.21 13.03 -13.40
C VAL A 111 26.80 14.36 -12.78
N ASP A 112 26.51 14.35 -11.48
CA ASP A 112 26.09 15.55 -10.75
C ASP A 112 27.22 16.58 -10.64
N ARG A 113 28.48 16.14 -10.57
CA ARG A 113 29.64 17.05 -10.60
C ARG A 113 29.76 17.72 -11.97
N PHE A 114 29.72 16.93 -13.06
CA PHE A 114 29.82 17.44 -14.43
C PHE A 114 28.68 18.42 -14.76
N ASN A 115 27.44 18.10 -14.39
CA ASN A 115 26.29 18.98 -14.63
C ASN A 115 26.41 20.31 -13.87
N ARG A 116 26.93 20.29 -12.63
CA ARG A 116 27.17 21.51 -11.85
C ARG A 116 28.22 22.42 -12.48
N GLU A 117 29.30 21.84 -13.00
CA GLU A 117 30.35 22.57 -13.69
C GLU A 117 29.84 23.15 -15.03
N ALA A 118 29.11 22.37 -15.84
CA ALA A 118 28.55 22.81 -17.12
C ALA A 118 27.49 23.92 -16.99
N CYS A 119 26.65 23.88 -15.96
CA CYS A 119 25.65 24.92 -15.70
C CYS A 119 26.26 26.24 -15.19
N SER A 120 27.47 26.22 -14.63
CA SER A 120 28.14 27.45 -14.17
C SER A 120 28.60 28.37 -15.32
N PHE A 121 28.87 27.79 -16.51
CA PHE A 121 29.37 28.52 -17.68
C PHE A 121 28.27 29.18 -18.54
N THR A 122 26.99 28.85 -18.32
CA THR A 122 25.88 29.27 -19.21
C THR A 122 25.05 30.46 -18.69
N MET A 123 25.44 31.12 -17.59
CA MET A 123 24.81 32.35 -17.12
C MET A 123 25.63 33.62 -17.43
N SER A 124 25.84 33.92 -18.71
CA SER A 124 26.17 35.28 -19.14
C SER A 124 25.21 35.73 -20.24
N GLY A 125 24.02 36.19 -19.83
CA GLY A 125 23.06 36.73 -20.78
C GLY A 125 21.72 37.11 -20.17
N VAL A 126 21.54 38.42 -19.99
CA VAL A 126 20.27 39.16 -20.10
C VAL A 126 19.42 39.35 -18.82
N PHE A 127 19.55 40.58 -18.29
CA PHE A 127 18.56 41.48 -17.69
C PHE A 127 17.72 41.06 -16.47
N ARG A 128 18.03 41.69 -15.32
CA ARG A 128 17.00 42.20 -14.40
C ARG A 128 17.30 43.64 -13.97
N VAL A 129 16.32 44.50 -14.22
CA VAL A 129 16.24 45.90 -13.75
C VAL A 129 16.13 45.88 -12.23
N GLY A 130 17.05 46.55 -11.54
CA GLY A 130 17.03 46.72 -10.08
C GLY A 130 17.18 48.18 -9.72
N VAL A 131 16.09 48.79 -9.25
CA VAL A 131 16.08 50.12 -8.63
C VAL A 131 16.81 50.03 -7.28
N ARG A 132 17.77 50.94 -7.07
CA ARG A 132 18.70 50.97 -5.95
C ARG A 132 18.25 52.03 -4.95
N PHE A 133 17.89 51.64 -3.72
CA PHE A 133 17.84 52.56 -2.58
C PHE A 133 18.87 52.12 -1.52
N LEU A 134 19.62 53.11 -1.05
CA LEU A 134 20.81 52.99 -0.20
C LEU A 134 20.46 53.00 1.30
N ASN A 135 21.16 52.13 2.05
CA ASN A 135 21.66 52.23 3.44
C ASN A 135 20.77 52.82 4.55
N ARG A 136 20.60 52.05 5.63
CA ARG A 136 21.12 52.40 6.98
C ARG A 136 21.09 51.23 7.97
N SER A 137 22.09 51.25 8.84
CA SER A 137 22.50 50.32 9.91
C SER A 137 21.54 50.21 11.10
N THR A 138 21.43 49.03 11.72
CA THR A 138 21.44 48.76 13.19
C THR A 138 21.38 47.24 13.47
N PRO A 139 21.90 46.75 14.63
CA PRO A 139 22.14 45.32 14.87
C PRO A 139 20.99 44.63 15.61
N VAL A 140 20.63 43.41 15.20
CA VAL A 140 19.68 42.53 15.93
C VAL A 140 20.27 41.11 16.03
N LYS A 141 20.14 40.52 17.23
CA LYS A 141 20.65 39.20 17.67
C LYS A 141 20.17 38.03 16.78
N PRO A 142 20.91 36.90 16.75
CA PRO A 142 20.59 35.78 15.87
C PRO A 142 19.38 35.00 16.42
N ILE A 143 18.38 34.82 15.58
CA ILE A 143 17.30 33.87 15.77
C ILE A 143 17.41 32.86 14.62
N LEU A 144 17.29 31.59 14.98
CA LEU A 144 17.28 30.38 14.15
C LEU A 144 18.63 29.89 13.61
N GLU A 145 19.11 28.82 14.25
CA GLU A 145 19.84 27.74 13.59
C GLU A 145 19.06 27.32 12.33
N SER A 146 19.63 27.62 11.17
CA SER A 146 19.18 27.03 9.92
C SER A 146 19.51 25.55 9.95
N ARG A 147 18.54 24.71 10.32
CA ARG A 147 18.53 23.32 9.87
C ARG A 147 18.55 23.35 8.36
N VAL A 148 19.67 22.95 7.78
CA VAL A 148 19.79 22.64 6.37
C VAL A 148 18.80 21.52 6.10
N CYS A 149 17.64 21.88 5.55
CA CYS A 149 16.74 20.93 4.94
C CYS A 149 17.46 20.47 3.67
N GLY A 150 18.15 19.34 3.76
CA GLY A 150 18.68 18.67 2.58
C GLY A 150 17.53 18.41 1.60
N PRO A 151 17.78 18.38 0.28
CA PRO A 151 16.77 17.96 -0.66
C PRO A 151 16.28 16.57 -0.24
N LEU A 152 14.97 16.42 -0.08
CA LEU A 152 14.33 15.13 0.11
C LEU A 152 14.80 14.22 -1.03
N THR A 153 15.71 13.31 -0.72
CA THR A 153 15.87 12.09 -1.49
C THR A 153 14.53 11.39 -1.41
N ILE A 154 13.82 11.30 -2.53
CA ILE A 154 12.80 10.28 -2.70
C ILE A 154 13.59 8.97 -2.64
N SER A 155 13.56 8.29 -1.49
CA SER A 155 14.04 6.93 -1.36
C SER A 155 13.23 6.05 -2.30
N SER A 156 13.91 5.13 -2.97
CA SER A 156 13.31 4.12 -3.84
C SER A 156 12.13 3.43 -3.13
N CYS A 157 10.96 3.44 -3.78
CA CYS A 157 9.67 3.00 -3.25
C CYS A 157 9.55 1.47 -3.11
N HIS A 158 10.18 0.95 -2.06
CA HIS A 158 10.05 -0.42 -1.56
C HIS A 158 9.48 -0.40 -0.14
N ILE A 159 8.70 -1.41 0.24
CA ILE A 159 8.47 -1.63 1.68
C ILE A 159 9.83 -2.07 2.26
N SER A 160 10.32 -1.38 3.28
CA SER A 160 11.62 -1.66 3.89
C SER A 160 11.46 -2.23 5.30
N GLY A 161 12.15 -3.32 5.58
CA GLY A 161 12.27 -3.88 6.91
C GLY A 161 13.09 -2.98 7.83
N LYS A 162 12.93 -3.18 9.14
CA LYS A 162 13.62 -2.41 10.18
C LYS A 162 15.14 -2.42 10.02
N THR A 163 15.71 -3.56 9.60
CA THR A 163 17.16 -3.74 9.40
C THR A 163 17.69 -2.87 8.25
N MET A 164 16.96 -2.82 7.13
CA MET A 164 17.34 -2.03 5.95
C MET A 164 17.10 -0.53 6.14
N ARG A 165 16.03 -0.16 6.84
CA ARG A 165 15.60 1.24 7.05
C ARG A 165 16.49 2.00 8.04
N GLY A 166 17.06 1.33 9.02
CA GLY A 166 17.82 1.98 10.09
C GLY A 166 16.93 2.80 11.04
N SER A 167 17.20 4.10 11.22
CA SER A 167 16.45 4.95 12.15
C SER A 167 15.13 5.46 11.55
N LYS A 168 14.06 5.53 12.38
CA LYS A 168 12.76 6.11 11.99
C LYS A 168 12.91 7.49 11.35
N LEU A 169 12.36 7.65 10.15
CA LEU A 169 12.25 8.96 9.49
C LEU A 169 11.48 9.93 10.39
N SER A 170 11.93 11.18 10.47
CA SER A 170 11.29 12.23 11.27
C SER A 170 9.97 12.66 10.62
N LYS A 171 8.87 11.99 10.94
CA LYS A 171 7.52 12.33 10.48
C LYS A 171 6.91 13.49 11.28
N PRO A 172 6.02 14.30 10.67
CA PRO A 172 5.16 15.21 11.40
C PRO A 172 4.35 14.46 12.47
N ALA A 173 3.96 15.14 13.54
CA ALA A 173 3.17 14.52 14.60
C ALA A 173 1.86 13.91 14.04
N PRO A 174 1.50 12.69 14.48
CA PRO A 174 0.28 12.03 14.02
C PRO A 174 -0.96 12.80 14.47
N PHE A 175 -1.99 12.80 13.64
CA PHE A 175 -3.28 13.38 14.04
C PHE A 175 -3.98 12.44 15.05
N PRO A 176 -4.47 12.94 16.20
CA PRO A 176 -5.13 12.13 17.23
C PRO A 176 -6.55 11.74 16.79
N TYR A 177 -6.65 10.84 15.83
CA TYR A 177 -7.88 10.46 15.14
C TYR A 177 -8.91 9.71 16.00
N LEU A 178 -8.51 9.20 17.17
CA LEU A 178 -9.40 8.54 18.12
C LEU A 178 -10.21 9.55 18.95
N GLU A 179 -9.58 10.68 19.32
CA GLU A 179 -10.15 11.66 20.24
C GLU A 179 -10.69 12.91 19.55
N LYS A 180 -10.23 13.16 18.31
CA LYS A 180 -10.50 14.41 17.60
C LYS A 180 -11.18 14.14 16.26
N GLU A 181 -12.30 14.80 16.06
CA GLU A 181 -13.02 14.82 14.78
C GLU A 181 -12.20 15.53 13.69
N TYR A 182 -12.25 14.98 12.49
CA TYR A 182 -11.66 15.57 11.30
C TYR A 182 -12.65 16.52 10.63
N SER A 183 -12.56 17.81 10.96
CA SER A 183 -13.48 18.83 10.45
C SER A 183 -13.09 19.35 9.06
N ALA A 184 -14.05 19.95 8.35
CA ALA A 184 -13.81 20.58 7.05
C ALA A 184 -12.71 21.67 7.11
N LEU A 185 -12.62 22.43 8.21
CA LEU A 185 -11.54 23.41 8.38
C LEU A 185 -10.16 22.74 8.49
N GLN A 186 -10.09 21.58 9.16
CA GLN A 186 -8.85 20.81 9.22
C GLN A 186 -8.50 20.24 7.83
N ALA A 187 -9.49 19.76 7.07
CA ALA A 187 -9.30 19.33 5.69
C ALA A 187 -8.77 20.45 4.79
N CYS A 188 -9.36 21.66 4.85
CA CYS A 188 -8.86 22.81 4.09
C CYS A 188 -7.41 23.17 4.48
N LYS A 189 -7.07 23.12 5.77
CA LYS A 189 -5.68 23.32 6.23
C LYS A 189 -4.76 22.25 5.66
N ASP A 190 -5.18 20.99 5.70
CA ASP A 190 -4.35 19.88 5.25
C ASP A 190 -4.08 19.96 3.73
N VAL A 191 -5.06 20.38 2.92
CA VAL A 191 -4.87 20.70 1.49
C VAL A 191 -3.88 21.85 1.28
N LEU A 192 -4.05 22.96 2.00
CA LEU A 192 -3.19 24.15 1.84
C LEU A 192 -1.74 23.91 2.27
N PHE A 193 -1.53 23.10 3.30
CA PHE A 193 -0.20 22.83 3.87
C PHE A 193 0.39 21.47 3.46
N LYS A 194 -0.28 20.72 2.58
CA LYS A 194 0.11 19.35 2.17
C LYS A 194 0.41 18.42 3.34
N SER A 195 -0.45 18.51 4.35
CA SER A 195 -0.25 17.84 5.62
C SER A 195 -0.41 16.33 5.48
N THR A 196 -1.38 15.84 4.70
CA THR A 196 -1.71 14.41 4.65
C THR A 196 -0.56 13.61 4.04
N THR A 197 -0.11 13.98 2.84
CA THR A 197 1.00 13.27 2.18
C THR A 197 2.35 13.51 2.85
N SER A 198 2.54 14.61 3.58
CA SER A 198 3.81 14.86 4.31
C SER A 198 4.13 13.83 5.40
N ARG A 199 3.16 13.01 5.82
CA ARG A 199 3.36 11.92 6.79
C ARG A 199 3.73 10.60 6.11
N PHE A 200 3.54 10.50 4.81
CA PHE A 200 3.70 9.24 4.09
C PHE A 200 5.16 8.96 3.82
N ASP A 201 5.49 7.68 3.93
CA ASP A 201 6.76 7.10 3.58
C ASP A 201 6.53 5.81 2.77
N GLU A 202 7.63 5.16 2.42
CA GLU A 202 7.63 3.90 1.67
C GLU A 202 6.90 2.74 2.40
N ASN A 203 6.80 2.76 3.74
CA ASN A 203 6.01 1.78 4.52
C ASN A 203 4.57 2.24 4.79
N THR A 204 4.12 3.36 4.25
CA THR A 204 2.71 3.76 4.32
C THR A 204 1.90 2.93 3.33
N LYS A 205 1.69 1.66 3.69
CA LYS A 205 1.10 0.62 2.86
C LYS A 205 0.13 -0.24 3.68
N VAL A 206 -0.82 -0.84 2.98
CA VAL A 206 -1.78 -1.80 3.54
C VAL A 206 -1.35 -3.19 3.10
N VAL A 207 -0.92 -4.00 4.05
CA VAL A 207 -0.53 -5.40 3.85
C VAL A 207 -1.57 -6.30 4.49
N VAL A 208 -2.02 -7.31 3.76
CA VAL A 208 -3.00 -8.29 4.25
C VAL A 208 -2.37 -9.67 4.25
N VAL A 209 -2.48 -10.37 5.38
CA VAL A 209 -2.10 -11.78 5.50
C VAL A 209 -3.36 -12.63 5.41
N ASP A 210 -3.46 -13.43 4.36
CA ASP A 210 -4.56 -14.35 4.09
C ASP A 210 -4.12 -15.81 4.10
N GLY A 211 -5.09 -16.73 4.19
CA GLY A 211 -4.82 -18.16 4.22
C GLY A 211 -5.92 -18.96 4.92
N PRO A 212 -5.82 -20.29 4.90
CA PRO A 212 -6.84 -21.17 5.46
C PRO A 212 -6.93 -21.04 7.00
N ILE A 213 -7.97 -21.66 7.55
CA ILE A 213 -8.13 -21.81 9.00
C ILE A 213 -6.91 -22.57 9.54
N ALA A 214 -6.46 -22.27 10.77
CA ALA A 214 -5.31 -22.94 11.40
C ALA A 214 -3.94 -22.74 10.72
N ALA A 215 -3.79 -21.84 9.75
CA ALA A 215 -2.51 -21.59 9.10
C ALA A 215 -1.44 -20.93 10.01
N GLY A 216 -1.85 -20.34 11.14
CA GLY A 216 -0.94 -19.58 12.03
C GLY A 216 -0.78 -18.10 11.66
N LYS A 217 -1.71 -17.57 10.85
CA LYS A 217 -1.69 -16.19 10.34
C LYS A 217 -1.50 -15.13 11.42
N SER A 218 -2.21 -15.24 12.54
CA SER A 218 -2.17 -14.20 13.59
C SER A 218 -0.78 -14.03 14.21
N ALA A 219 -0.03 -15.14 14.37
CA ALA A 219 1.34 -15.09 14.86
C ALA A 219 2.27 -14.45 13.82
N PHE A 220 2.21 -14.93 12.58
CA PHE A 220 3.01 -14.43 11.47
C PHE A 220 2.74 -12.94 11.18
N ALA A 221 1.48 -12.53 11.10
CA ALA A 221 1.10 -11.15 10.82
C ALA A 221 1.56 -10.17 11.92
N LYS A 222 1.57 -10.62 13.18
CA LYS A 222 2.08 -9.84 14.31
C LYS A 222 3.60 -9.69 14.24
N GLU A 223 4.32 -10.75 13.88
CA GLU A 223 5.77 -10.73 13.70
C GLU A 223 6.17 -9.85 12.51
N LEU A 224 5.50 -10.02 11.37
CA LEU A 224 5.69 -9.21 10.16
C LEU A 224 5.47 -7.72 10.42
N ALA A 225 4.43 -7.37 11.17
CA ALA A 225 4.17 -5.98 11.56
C ALA A 225 5.31 -5.40 12.42
N GLY A 226 5.92 -6.21 13.28
CA GLY A 226 7.09 -5.82 14.09
C GLY A 226 8.34 -5.58 13.24
N GLU A 227 8.60 -6.44 12.26
CA GLU A 227 9.74 -6.33 11.34
C GLU A 227 9.61 -5.14 10.37
N LEU A 228 8.39 -4.86 9.91
CA LEU A 228 8.10 -3.73 9.01
C LEU A 228 7.82 -2.41 9.74
N ASP A 229 7.80 -2.41 11.08
CA ASP A 229 7.43 -1.24 11.90
C ASP A 229 6.08 -0.63 11.47
N MET A 230 5.11 -1.53 11.28
CA MET A 230 3.73 -1.24 10.89
C MET A 230 2.79 -1.61 12.03
N LYS A 231 1.60 -1.00 12.05
CA LYS A 231 0.58 -1.34 13.03
C LYS A 231 -0.11 -2.66 12.69
N TYR A 232 -0.05 -3.61 13.62
CA TYR A 232 -0.80 -4.85 13.55
C TYR A 232 -2.28 -4.66 13.91
N PHE A 233 -3.17 -5.13 13.04
CA PHE A 233 -4.59 -5.28 13.29
C PHE A 233 -4.94 -6.78 13.35
N PRO A 234 -5.42 -7.28 14.51
CA PRO A 234 -5.76 -8.70 14.68
C PRO A 234 -7.00 -9.09 13.87
N GLU A 235 -7.24 -10.39 13.69
CA GLU A 235 -8.44 -10.88 12.99
C GLU A 235 -9.71 -10.35 13.69
N ALA A 236 -10.64 -9.79 12.91
CA ALA A 236 -11.93 -9.34 13.44
C ALA A 236 -12.72 -10.54 13.99
N THR A 237 -12.99 -10.53 15.29
CA THR A 237 -13.85 -11.51 15.96
C THR A 237 -15.19 -10.87 16.31
N MET A 238 -16.21 -11.70 16.58
CA MET A 238 -17.49 -11.20 17.09
C MET A 238 -17.40 -10.58 18.48
N ASP A 239 -16.25 -10.69 19.17
CA ASP A 239 -16.03 -10.03 20.45
C ASP A 239 -16.11 -8.50 20.30
N SER A 240 -15.71 -7.93 19.15
CA SER A 240 -15.87 -6.49 18.89
C SER A 240 -17.32 -6.03 18.82
N TYR A 241 -18.26 -6.96 18.60
CA TYR A 241 -19.69 -6.67 18.57
C TYR A 241 -20.37 -6.93 19.92
N TYR A 242 -20.02 -8.03 20.60
CA TYR A 242 -20.69 -8.43 21.83
C TYR A 242 -20.05 -7.89 23.11
N ILE A 243 -18.77 -7.53 23.08
CA ILE A 243 -18.12 -6.86 24.21
C ILE A 243 -18.25 -5.36 24.01
N ASN A 244 -18.96 -4.70 24.91
CA ASN A 244 -19.15 -3.27 24.80
C ASN A 244 -17.87 -2.47 25.15
N SER A 245 -17.94 -1.16 24.95
CA SER A 245 -16.80 -0.25 25.22
C SER A 245 -16.31 -0.23 26.67
N TYR A 246 -17.08 -0.75 27.63
CA TYR A 246 -16.71 -0.88 29.05
C TYR A 246 -16.28 -2.29 29.44
N GLY A 247 -16.19 -3.22 28.48
CA GLY A 247 -15.77 -4.61 28.73
C GLY A 247 -16.88 -5.52 29.23
N TYR A 248 -18.15 -5.09 29.23
CA TYR A 248 -19.27 -5.96 29.55
C TYR A 248 -19.61 -6.87 28.35
N ASP A 249 -19.62 -8.17 28.59
CA ASP A 249 -19.98 -9.19 27.60
C ASP A 249 -21.50 -9.39 27.55
N LEU A 250 -22.11 -8.97 26.44
CA LEU A 250 -23.54 -9.00 26.22
C LEU A 250 -24.08 -10.41 26.00
N ARG A 251 -23.23 -11.40 25.71
CA ARG A 251 -23.62 -12.82 25.58
C ARG A 251 -24.15 -13.39 26.89
N LYS A 252 -23.78 -12.79 28.04
CA LYS A 252 -24.32 -13.16 29.36
C LYS A 252 -25.84 -12.95 29.47
N LEU A 253 -26.41 -12.12 28.60
CA LEU A 253 -27.83 -11.82 28.55
C LEU A 253 -28.61 -12.80 27.67
N ASP A 254 -27.94 -13.69 26.93
CA ASP A 254 -28.58 -14.69 26.05
C ASP A 254 -29.73 -15.47 26.70
N PRO A 255 -29.65 -15.94 27.97
CA PRO A 255 -30.74 -16.71 28.58
C PRO A 255 -32.04 -15.92 28.75
N GLN A 256 -31.96 -14.58 28.73
CA GLN A 256 -33.11 -13.68 28.85
C GLN A 256 -33.64 -13.27 27.47
N MET A 257 -32.86 -13.46 26.40
CA MET A 257 -33.21 -13.06 25.05
C MET A 257 -34.10 -14.10 24.34
N PRO A 258 -34.98 -13.66 23.43
CA PRO A 258 -35.71 -14.57 22.55
C PRO A 258 -34.75 -15.48 21.78
N ALA A 259 -35.11 -16.75 21.58
CA ALA A 259 -34.23 -17.76 20.96
C ALA A 259 -33.67 -17.32 19.59
N ASN A 260 -34.47 -16.61 18.80
CA ASN A 260 -34.05 -16.10 17.49
C ASN A 260 -33.00 -14.97 17.59
N MET A 261 -32.93 -14.25 18.70
CA MET A 261 -32.10 -13.06 18.91
C MET A 261 -30.90 -13.30 19.83
N GLN A 262 -30.67 -14.55 20.26
CA GLN A 262 -29.49 -14.89 21.04
C GLN A 262 -28.22 -14.69 20.24
N SER A 263 -27.11 -14.41 20.94
CA SER A 263 -25.81 -14.27 20.30
C SER A 263 -25.46 -15.50 19.48
N PHE A 264 -24.82 -15.29 18.33
CA PHE A 264 -24.33 -16.36 17.48
C PHE A 264 -22.90 -16.03 17.03
N ASP A 265 -21.97 -16.88 17.46
CA ASP A 265 -20.52 -16.74 17.23
C ASP A 265 -20.00 -17.92 16.40
N VAL A 266 -18.72 -17.84 16.01
CA VAL A 266 -18.00 -18.94 15.35
C VAL A 266 -18.14 -20.24 16.15
N ALA A 267 -18.03 -20.21 17.47
CA ALA A 267 -18.16 -21.41 18.30
C ALA A 267 -19.55 -22.07 18.18
N LYS A 268 -20.63 -21.27 18.13
CA LYS A 268 -21.99 -21.76 17.95
C LYS A 268 -22.23 -22.25 16.52
N PHE A 269 -21.68 -21.57 15.52
CA PHE A 269 -21.69 -22.04 14.12
C PHE A 269 -21.03 -23.41 13.97
N LEU A 270 -19.87 -23.60 14.63
CA LEU A 270 -19.17 -24.87 14.58
C LEU A 270 -19.98 -26.02 15.22
N GLN A 271 -20.83 -25.73 16.21
CA GLN A 271 -21.69 -26.72 16.87
C GLN A 271 -22.98 -26.99 16.09
N ASP A 272 -23.64 -25.94 15.59
CA ASP A 272 -24.87 -26.02 14.82
C ASP A 272 -24.80 -25.16 13.54
N PRO A 273 -24.23 -25.70 12.44
CA PRO A 273 -24.06 -24.96 11.20
C PRO A 273 -25.34 -24.77 10.39
N LYS A 274 -26.46 -25.36 10.81
CA LYS A 274 -27.77 -25.19 10.15
C LYS A 274 -28.73 -24.32 10.96
N HIS A 275 -28.23 -23.68 12.02
CA HIS A 275 -29.01 -22.75 12.81
C HIS A 275 -29.49 -21.56 11.95
N ARG A 276 -30.68 -21.03 12.25
CA ARG A 276 -31.25 -19.89 11.53
C ARG A 276 -30.32 -18.67 11.51
N ASN A 277 -29.60 -18.43 12.60
CA ASN A 277 -28.75 -17.25 12.79
C ASN A 277 -27.41 -17.30 12.05
N VAL A 278 -27.11 -18.39 11.32
CA VAL A 278 -25.86 -18.49 10.53
C VAL A 278 -25.76 -17.38 9.49
N ALA A 279 -26.86 -17.07 8.81
CA ALA A 279 -26.91 -15.98 7.84
C ALA A 279 -26.61 -14.62 8.49
N THR A 280 -27.27 -14.33 9.62
CA THR A 280 -27.05 -13.09 10.38
C THR A 280 -25.62 -12.99 10.89
N PHE A 281 -25.06 -14.10 11.41
CA PHE A 281 -23.68 -14.16 11.87
C PHE A 281 -22.69 -13.84 10.75
N GLN A 282 -22.85 -14.46 9.58
CA GLN A 282 -21.94 -14.22 8.46
C GLN A 282 -22.00 -12.77 7.97
N LEU A 283 -23.19 -12.16 7.92
CA LEU A 283 -23.33 -10.74 7.59
C LEU A 283 -22.72 -9.84 8.67
N ARG A 284 -22.86 -10.18 9.96
CA ARG A 284 -22.24 -9.44 11.05
C ARG A 284 -20.71 -9.54 10.99
N MET A 285 -20.14 -10.68 10.65
CA MET A 285 -18.70 -10.84 10.43
C MET A 285 -18.21 -9.93 9.30
N LEU A 286 -18.94 -9.83 8.19
CA LEU A 286 -18.62 -8.87 7.11
C LEU A 286 -18.59 -7.44 7.63
N ILE A 287 -19.62 -7.03 8.38
CA ILE A 287 -19.73 -5.68 8.97
C ILE A 287 -18.56 -5.39 9.91
N GLN A 288 -18.16 -6.35 10.75
CA GLN A 288 -17.02 -6.19 11.66
C GLN A 288 -15.70 -6.06 10.91
N ARG A 289 -15.46 -6.90 9.89
CA ARG A 289 -14.26 -6.82 9.03
C ARG A 289 -14.20 -5.50 8.26
N TYR A 290 -15.33 -5.03 7.73
CA TYR A 290 -15.43 -3.75 7.05
C TYR A 290 -15.10 -2.58 8.00
N SER A 291 -15.71 -2.57 9.18
CA SER A 291 -15.45 -1.58 10.23
C SER A 291 -13.96 -1.52 10.62
N GLN A 292 -13.34 -2.68 10.84
CA GLN A 292 -11.91 -2.77 11.16
C GLN A 292 -11.03 -2.27 9.99
N TYR A 293 -11.40 -2.58 8.76
CA TYR A 293 -10.66 -2.13 7.57
C TYR A 293 -10.70 -0.60 7.44
N ILE A 294 -11.85 0.04 7.71
CA ILE A 294 -11.92 1.51 7.79
C ILE A 294 -11.02 2.04 8.91
N ASP A 295 -10.98 1.39 10.07
CA ASP A 295 -10.08 1.79 11.18
C ASP A 295 -8.61 1.71 10.79
N ALA A 296 -8.23 0.70 10.00
CA ALA A 296 -6.89 0.55 9.46
C ALA A 296 -6.54 1.66 8.45
N LEU A 297 -7.46 1.99 7.53
CA LEU A 297 -7.27 3.10 6.58
C LEU A 297 -7.19 4.45 7.30
N ALA A 298 -8.10 4.72 8.24
CA ALA A 298 -8.10 5.96 9.02
C ALA A 298 -6.79 6.14 9.82
N HIS A 299 -6.25 5.04 10.37
CA HIS A 299 -4.95 5.04 11.03
C HIS A 299 -3.82 5.39 10.05
N LEU A 300 -3.78 4.73 8.89
CA LEU A 300 -2.78 4.96 7.84
C LEU A 300 -2.78 6.42 7.38
N PHE A 301 -3.95 6.98 7.04
CA PHE A 301 -4.06 8.37 6.59
C PHE A 301 -3.74 9.42 7.67
N SER A 302 -3.97 9.10 8.95
CA SER A 302 -3.77 10.05 10.05
C SER A 302 -2.35 10.05 10.61
N THR A 303 -1.67 8.92 10.53
CA THR A 303 -0.34 8.72 11.13
C THR A 303 0.77 8.59 10.10
N GLY A 304 0.46 8.13 8.89
CA GLY A 304 1.47 7.68 7.92
C GLY A 304 2.15 6.38 8.35
N GLU A 305 1.62 5.64 9.31
CA GLU A 305 2.11 4.32 9.69
C GLU A 305 1.39 3.26 8.84
N GLY A 306 2.16 2.33 8.26
CA GLY A 306 1.60 1.20 7.52
C GLY A 306 0.79 0.28 8.42
N VAL A 307 -0.03 -0.57 7.80
CA VAL A 307 -0.91 -1.49 8.53
C VAL A 307 -0.77 -2.91 7.99
N VAL A 308 -0.72 -3.87 8.92
CA VAL A 308 -0.76 -5.30 8.62
C VAL A 308 -2.06 -5.88 9.21
N LEU A 309 -2.89 -6.47 8.36
CA LEU A 309 -4.18 -7.04 8.71
C LEU A 309 -4.14 -8.57 8.66
N ASP A 310 -4.66 -9.23 9.69
CA ASP A 310 -4.94 -10.68 9.68
C ASP A 310 -6.31 -10.94 9.05
N ARG A 311 -6.29 -11.30 7.76
CA ARG A 311 -7.41 -11.29 6.81
C ARG A 311 -7.99 -9.90 6.53
N SER A 312 -8.55 -9.75 5.33
CA SER A 312 -9.28 -8.54 4.93
C SER A 312 -10.77 -8.82 4.70
N VAL A 313 -11.53 -7.73 4.54
CA VAL A 313 -12.94 -7.79 4.12
C VAL A 313 -13.11 -8.48 2.76
N TYR A 314 -12.14 -8.38 1.85
CA TYR A 314 -12.19 -8.99 0.52
C TYR A 314 -12.12 -10.52 0.56
N SER A 315 -11.48 -11.08 1.58
CA SER A 315 -11.38 -12.54 1.77
C SER A 315 -12.68 -13.17 2.31
N ASP A 316 -13.67 -12.39 2.76
CA ASP A 316 -14.88 -12.92 3.40
C ASP A 316 -15.75 -13.76 2.45
N MET A 317 -15.74 -13.43 1.16
CA MET A 317 -16.54 -14.16 0.16
C MET A 317 -16.19 -15.66 0.09
N VAL A 318 -14.96 -16.02 0.46
CA VAL A 318 -14.53 -17.42 0.51
C VAL A 318 -15.40 -18.23 1.47
N PHE A 319 -15.70 -17.67 2.64
CA PHE A 319 -16.52 -18.33 3.65
C PHE A 319 -17.98 -18.41 3.22
N VAL A 320 -18.54 -17.32 2.68
CA VAL A 320 -19.92 -17.28 2.19
C VAL A 320 -20.16 -18.31 1.10
N GLU A 321 -19.27 -18.39 0.11
CA GLU A 321 -19.37 -19.34 -0.99
C GLU A 321 -19.20 -20.79 -0.50
N ALA A 322 -18.27 -21.05 0.42
CA ALA A 322 -18.09 -22.37 1.00
C ALA A 322 -19.33 -22.81 1.81
N MET A 323 -19.90 -21.89 2.62
CA MET A 323 -21.12 -22.15 3.39
C MET A 323 -22.33 -22.40 2.49
N TYR A 324 -22.45 -21.65 1.39
CA TYR A 324 -23.52 -21.85 0.41
C TYR A 324 -23.40 -23.21 -0.29
N LYS A 325 -22.21 -23.61 -0.74
CA LYS A 325 -21.97 -24.93 -1.37
C LYS A 325 -22.31 -26.10 -0.45
N ASN A 326 -22.01 -25.95 0.84
CA ASN A 326 -22.27 -26.98 1.85
C ASN A 326 -23.70 -26.94 2.41
N GLY A 327 -24.56 -26.04 1.92
CA GLY A 327 -25.97 -25.95 2.30
C GLY A 327 -26.21 -25.35 3.70
N PHE A 328 -25.23 -24.62 4.25
CA PHE A 328 -25.37 -23.88 5.51
C PHE A 328 -26.02 -22.51 5.32
N LEU A 329 -25.92 -21.95 4.10
CA LEU A 329 -26.47 -20.65 3.75
C LEU A 329 -27.51 -20.78 2.64
N SER A 330 -28.63 -20.06 2.76
CA SER A 330 -29.64 -20.03 1.70
C SER A 330 -29.19 -19.17 0.50
N LYS A 331 -29.83 -19.38 -0.65
CA LYS A 331 -29.64 -18.53 -1.83
C LYS A 331 -30.05 -17.07 -1.56
N GLY A 332 -31.06 -16.86 -0.72
CA GLY A 332 -31.53 -15.53 -0.33
C GLY A 332 -30.47 -14.77 0.44
N ALA A 333 -29.90 -15.36 1.50
CA ALA A 333 -28.84 -14.73 2.28
C ALA A 333 -27.57 -14.46 1.45
N ARG A 334 -27.18 -15.39 0.56
CA ARG A 334 -26.09 -15.15 -0.40
C ARG A 334 -26.37 -13.95 -1.30
N SER A 335 -27.61 -13.79 -1.78
CA SER A 335 -27.98 -12.63 -2.60
C SER A 335 -27.88 -11.32 -1.83
N VAL A 336 -28.27 -11.30 -0.55
CA VAL A 336 -28.16 -10.11 0.31
C VAL A 336 -26.69 -9.77 0.54
N TYR A 337 -25.84 -10.77 0.82
CA TYR A 337 -24.40 -10.57 0.97
C TYR A 337 -23.79 -9.83 -0.23
N TYR A 338 -24.04 -10.28 -1.47
CA TYR A 338 -23.47 -9.63 -2.65
C TYR A 338 -24.04 -8.24 -2.93
N GLU A 339 -25.28 -7.97 -2.54
CA GLU A 339 -25.83 -6.61 -2.60
C GLU A 339 -25.11 -5.67 -1.62
N LEU A 340 -24.87 -6.13 -0.38
CA LEU A 340 -24.10 -5.38 0.60
C LEU A 340 -22.66 -5.13 0.12
N VAL A 341 -22.00 -6.16 -0.42
CA VAL A 341 -20.65 -6.03 -1.00
C VAL A 341 -20.64 -4.99 -2.13
N LYS A 342 -21.60 -5.05 -3.06
CA LYS A 342 -21.71 -4.10 -4.16
C LYS A 342 -21.87 -2.65 -3.69
N ASN A 343 -22.63 -2.43 -2.63
CA ASN A 343 -22.89 -1.09 -2.09
C ASN A 343 -21.73 -0.55 -1.25
N THR A 344 -20.97 -1.42 -0.59
CA THR A 344 -19.97 -1.02 0.43
C THR A 344 -18.53 -1.03 -0.09
N PHE A 345 -18.15 -1.96 -0.95
CA PHE A 345 -16.75 -2.14 -1.36
C PHE A 345 -16.26 -1.07 -2.32
N ALA A 346 -17.15 -0.39 -3.04
CA ALA A 346 -16.78 0.72 -3.92
C ALA A 346 -16.16 1.91 -3.18
N GLU A 347 -16.43 2.02 -1.87
CA GLU A 347 -15.89 3.08 -1.01
C GLU A 347 -14.55 2.74 -0.38
N LEU A 348 -14.08 1.48 -0.49
CA LEU A 348 -12.84 1.03 0.13
C LEU A 348 -11.70 0.95 -0.88
N MET A 349 -10.56 1.52 -0.51
CA MET A 349 -9.29 1.32 -1.21
C MET A 349 -8.74 -0.08 -0.95
N LYS A 350 -8.44 -0.82 -2.02
CA LYS A 350 -7.91 -2.20 -1.96
C LYS A 350 -6.51 -2.25 -1.32
N PRO A 351 -6.05 -3.38 -0.75
CA PRO A 351 -4.72 -3.47 -0.18
C PRO A 351 -3.62 -3.33 -1.26
N HIS A 352 -2.40 -2.99 -0.83
CA HIS A 352 -1.25 -2.90 -1.75
C HIS A 352 -0.63 -4.28 -1.99
N LEU A 353 -0.56 -5.09 -0.92
CA LEU A 353 0.06 -6.39 -0.91
C LEU A 353 -0.83 -7.38 -0.15
N VAL A 354 -1.03 -8.54 -0.75
CA VAL A 354 -1.68 -9.69 -0.13
C VAL A 354 -0.67 -10.84 -0.06
N ILE A 355 -0.48 -11.37 1.14
CA ILE A 355 0.39 -12.51 1.42
C ILE A 355 -0.52 -13.69 1.72
N TYR A 356 -0.54 -14.68 0.83
CA TYR A 356 -1.33 -15.89 1.02
C TYR A 356 -0.46 -17.04 1.52
N LEU A 357 -0.79 -17.53 2.71
CA LEU A 357 -0.15 -18.70 3.31
C LEU A 357 -0.88 -19.97 2.85
N ASP A 358 -0.31 -20.68 1.89
CA ASP A 358 -0.90 -21.93 1.37
C ASP A 358 -0.63 -23.08 2.33
N VAL A 359 -1.69 -23.74 2.79
CA VAL A 359 -1.58 -24.92 3.66
C VAL A 359 -2.59 -25.96 3.16
N PRO A 360 -2.17 -27.18 2.79
CA PRO A 360 -3.08 -28.20 2.32
C PRO A 360 -4.05 -28.64 3.43
N VAL A 361 -5.28 -28.98 3.04
CA VAL A 361 -6.37 -29.36 3.97
C VAL A 361 -5.97 -30.45 4.98
N ASN A 362 -5.14 -31.41 4.58
CA ASN A 362 -4.66 -32.47 5.47
C ASN A 362 -3.89 -31.90 6.68
N ILE A 363 -2.96 -30.97 6.42
CA ILE A 363 -2.18 -30.31 7.48
C ILE A 363 -3.08 -29.39 8.30
N VAL A 364 -4.00 -28.67 7.66
CA VAL A 364 -5.00 -27.83 8.37
C VAL A 364 -5.79 -28.67 9.39
N LYS A 365 -6.29 -29.84 8.98
CA LYS A 365 -7.01 -30.75 9.88
C LYS A 365 -6.15 -31.21 11.05
N ASP A 366 -4.89 -31.54 10.81
CA ASP A 366 -3.98 -31.96 11.87
C ASP A 366 -3.66 -30.82 12.83
N ARG A 367 -3.53 -29.58 12.34
CA ARG A 367 -3.35 -28.38 13.17
C ARG A 367 -4.61 -28.06 13.98
N ILE A 368 -5.80 -28.22 13.41
CA ILE A 368 -7.08 -28.07 14.14
C ILE A 368 -7.14 -29.09 15.28
N LYS A 369 -6.85 -30.36 15.01
CA LYS A 369 -6.81 -31.42 16.03
C LYS A 369 -5.80 -31.12 17.13
N LYS A 370 -4.58 -30.68 16.78
CA LYS A 370 -3.53 -30.31 17.75
C LYS A 370 -3.93 -29.13 18.63
N ARG A 371 -4.68 -28.15 18.10
CA ARG A 371 -5.18 -27.00 18.87
C ARG A 371 -6.21 -27.41 19.93
N ALA A 372 -6.93 -28.50 19.69
CA ALA A 372 -7.88 -29.12 20.61
C ALA A 372 -8.92 -28.14 21.20
N SER A 373 -9.35 -27.15 20.40
CA SER A 373 -10.39 -26.21 20.83
C SER A 373 -11.73 -26.96 20.99
N PRO A 374 -12.44 -26.82 22.13
CA PRO A 374 -13.67 -27.57 22.39
C PRO A 374 -14.76 -27.41 21.32
N ALA A 375 -14.81 -26.26 20.64
CA ALA A 375 -15.75 -25.99 19.57
C ALA A 375 -15.32 -26.52 18.20
N GLU A 376 -14.01 -26.68 17.97
CA GLU A 376 -13.48 -27.19 16.70
C GLU A 376 -13.44 -28.73 16.68
N VAL A 377 -13.21 -29.36 17.83
CA VAL A 377 -13.15 -30.82 17.97
C VAL A 377 -14.55 -31.43 17.76
N ASN A 378 -14.69 -32.29 16.75
CA ASN A 378 -15.95 -32.94 16.33
C ASN A 378 -17.03 -31.97 15.80
N SER A 379 -16.63 -30.80 15.27
CA SER A 379 -17.56 -29.87 14.65
C SER A 379 -18.26 -30.47 13.43
N PRO A 380 -19.60 -30.47 13.34
CA PRO A 380 -20.33 -30.82 12.11
C PRO A 380 -20.08 -29.87 10.94
N ALA A 381 -19.55 -28.66 11.19
CA ALA A 381 -19.28 -27.67 10.16
C ALA A 381 -17.94 -27.92 9.44
N LEU A 382 -16.90 -28.34 10.17
CA LEU A 382 -15.54 -28.55 9.66
C LEU A 382 -15.39 -29.92 8.97
N THR A 383 -16.22 -30.15 7.97
CA THR A 383 -16.11 -31.34 7.12
C THR A 383 -14.93 -31.20 6.17
N ASP A 384 -14.41 -32.35 5.70
CA ASP A 384 -13.34 -32.37 4.70
C ASP A 384 -13.74 -31.64 3.41
N GLN A 385 -15.00 -31.79 3.02
CA GLN A 385 -15.58 -31.10 1.87
C GLN A 385 -15.59 -29.58 2.06
N TYR A 386 -16.01 -29.10 3.23
CA TYR A 386 -16.03 -27.66 3.53
C TYR A 386 -14.64 -27.04 3.49
N LEU A 387 -13.63 -27.72 4.05
CA LEU A 387 -12.25 -27.24 4.03
C LEU A 387 -11.66 -27.25 2.61
N GLN A 388 -11.96 -28.27 1.81
CA GLN A 388 -11.56 -28.33 0.40
C GLN A 388 -12.25 -27.24 -0.43
N ASP A 389 -13.53 -26.96 -0.17
CA ASP A 389 -14.25 -25.87 -0.84
C ASP A 389 -13.63 -24.51 -0.52
N ILE A 390 -13.25 -24.26 0.73
CA ILE A 390 -12.53 -23.04 1.14
C ILE A 390 -11.22 -22.90 0.36
N GLU A 391 -10.39 -23.95 0.34
CA GLU A 391 -9.11 -23.92 -0.38
C GLU A 391 -9.32 -23.66 -1.87
N HIS A 392 -10.30 -24.34 -2.48
CA HIS A 392 -10.65 -24.18 -3.88
C HIS A 392 -11.11 -22.76 -4.20
N ILE A 393 -12.00 -22.17 -3.37
CA ILE A 393 -12.52 -20.82 -3.60
C ILE A 393 -11.42 -19.76 -3.41
N TYR A 394 -10.53 -19.94 -2.42
CA TYR A 394 -9.34 -19.10 -2.28
C TYR A 394 -8.54 -19.08 -3.59
N LYS A 395 -8.11 -20.26 -4.06
CA LYS A 395 -7.23 -20.39 -5.24
C LYS A 395 -7.90 -20.00 -6.56
N GLN A 396 -9.17 -20.36 -6.75
CA GLN A 396 -9.84 -20.22 -8.04
C GLN A 396 -10.57 -18.90 -8.23
N GLN A 397 -10.99 -18.23 -7.16
CA GLN A 397 -11.77 -17.00 -7.23
C GLN A 397 -11.02 -15.84 -6.59
N TYR A 398 -10.75 -15.90 -5.28
CA TYR A 398 -10.19 -14.77 -4.55
C TYR A 398 -8.81 -14.35 -5.03
N LEU A 399 -7.85 -15.29 -5.09
CA LEU A 399 -6.48 -14.97 -5.46
C LEU A 399 -6.37 -14.43 -6.90
N LYS A 400 -7.21 -14.92 -7.81
CA LYS A 400 -7.26 -14.41 -9.18
C LYS A 400 -7.81 -12.99 -9.24
N ASP A 401 -8.92 -12.72 -8.55
CA ASP A 401 -9.53 -11.39 -8.51
C ASP A 401 -8.58 -10.36 -7.88
N ILE A 402 -8.02 -10.68 -6.71
CA ILE A 402 -7.18 -9.73 -5.97
C ILE A 402 -5.85 -9.44 -6.67
N SER A 403 -5.29 -10.41 -7.41
CA SER A 403 -4.05 -10.24 -8.19
C SER A 403 -4.15 -9.19 -9.31
N THR A 404 -5.37 -8.87 -9.76
CA THR A 404 -5.57 -7.80 -10.75
C THR A 404 -5.35 -6.41 -10.17
N HIS A 405 -5.42 -6.28 -8.84
CA HIS A 405 -5.37 -5.00 -8.14
C HIS A 405 -4.21 -4.86 -7.15
N ALA A 406 -3.82 -5.93 -6.45
CA ALA A 406 -2.79 -5.91 -5.41
C ALA A 406 -1.64 -6.85 -5.78
N GLU A 407 -0.45 -6.58 -5.26
CA GLU A 407 0.64 -7.55 -5.33
C GLU A 407 0.26 -8.79 -4.54
N LEU A 408 0.60 -9.96 -5.07
CA LEU A 408 0.26 -11.23 -4.46
C LEU A 408 1.52 -12.06 -4.27
N LEU A 409 1.83 -12.37 -3.01
CA LEU A 409 2.86 -13.34 -2.63
C LEU A 409 2.19 -14.61 -2.10
N VAL A 410 2.62 -15.76 -2.60
CA VAL A 410 2.09 -17.06 -2.20
C VAL A 410 3.23 -17.89 -1.63
N TYR A 411 3.08 -18.33 -0.39
CA TYR A 411 4.07 -19.16 0.30
C TYR A 411 3.48 -20.52 0.64
N ASP A 412 4.24 -21.58 0.41
CA ASP A 412 3.95 -22.87 1.05
C ASP A 412 4.24 -22.73 2.55
N TRP A 413 3.18 -22.83 3.36
CA TRP A 413 3.22 -22.64 4.80
C TRP A 413 2.95 -23.93 5.56
N SER A 414 3.23 -25.08 4.93
CA SER A 414 3.05 -26.43 5.47
C SER A 414 3.87 -26.67 6.75
N ASP A 415 5.11 -26.17 6.81
CA ASP A 415 6.04 -26.36 7.93
C ASP A 415 6.32 -25.10 8.77
N TYR A 416 5.53 -24.04 8.56
CA TYR A 416 5.82 -22.67 9.01
C TYR A 416 7.12 -22.12 8.39
N GLY A 417 7.05 -20.89 7.86
CA GLY A 417 8.22 -20.21 7.29
C GLY A 417 8.84 -19.23 8.26
N GLU A 418 10.06 -18.78 7.93
CA GLU A 418 10.73 -17.68 8.62
C GLU A 418 10.23 -16.34 8.07
N THR A 419 9.92 -15.40 8.96
CA THR A 419 9.37 -14.08 8.58
C THR A 419 10.39 -13.24 7.83
N GLU A 420 11.67 -13.39 8.14
CA GLU A 420 12.78 -12.68 7.49
C GLU A 420 12.80 -12.91 5.97
N VAL A 421 12.59 -14.16 5.52
CA VAL A 421 12.53 -14.51 4.09
C VAL A 421 11.40 -13.77 3.38
N VAL A 422 10.23 -13.68 4.03
CA VAL A 422 9.08 -12.97 3.46
C VAL A 422 9.35 -11.47 3.41
N VAL A 423 10.01 -10.90 4.43
CA VAL A 423 10.41 -9.49 4.46
C VAL A 423 11.39 -9.18 3.32
N GLU A 424 12.40 -10.03 3.08
CA GLU A 424 13.33 -9.85 1.95
C GLU A 424 12.62 -9.84 0.60
N ASP A 425 11.64 -10.72 0.41
CA ASP A 425 10.86 -10.77 -0.83
C ASP A 425 10.00 -9.52 -1.00
N ILE A 426 9.39 -9.03 0.10
CA ILE A 426 8.63 -7.79 0.11
C ILE A 426 9.52 -6.59 -0.27
N GLU A 427 10.75 -6.55 0.23
CA GLU A 427 11.73 -5.51 -0.08
C GLU A 427 12.13 -5.50 -1.57
N ARG A 428 12.09 -6.66 -2.24
CA ARG A 428 12.39 -6.77 -3.68
C ARG A 428 11.26 -6.26 -4.58
N ILE A 429 10.04 -6.11 -4.06
CA ILE A 429 8.88 -5.67 -4.85
C ILE A 429 9.01 -4.19 -5.17
N ASN A 430 8.95 -3.85 -6.47
CA ASN A 430 8.83 -2.47 -6.92
C ASN A 430 7.35 -2.09 -7.09
N PHE A 431 6.80 -1.33 -6.14
CA PHE A 431 5.42 -0.87 -6.18
C PHE A 431 5.18 0.27 -7.18
N ASP A 432 6.22 0.95 -7.68
CA ASP A 432 6.10 2.08 -8.61
C ASP A 432 6.07 1.66 -10.07
N ARG A 433 6.19 0.36 -10.37
CA ARG A 433 6.17 -0.14 -11.75
C ARG A 433 4.85 0.10 -12.50
N PHE A 434 3.78 0.40 -11.76
CA PHE A 434 2.45 0.61 -12.32
C PHE A 434 2.11 2.08 -12.39
N ASP A 435 1.63 2.48 -13.56
CA ASP A 435 1.17 3.82 -13.85
C ASP A 435 -0.30 4.00 -13.41
N LYS A 436 -0.82 5.22 -13.54
CA LYS A 436 -2.22 5.55 -13.20
C LYS A 436 -3.26 4.86 -14.09
N ASP A 437 -2.85 4.47 -15.30
CA ASP A 437 -3.73 3.83 -16.28
C ASP A 437 -3.82 2.32 -16.06
N ASP A 438 -2.95 1.76 -15.22
CA ASP A 438 -2.99 0.36 -14.83
C ASP A 438 -4.17 0.08 -13.89
N THR A 439 -4.73 -1.12 -14.02
CA THR A 439 -5.76 -1.62 -13.10
C THR A 439 -5.21 -1.91 -11.71
N HIS A 440 -3.90 -2.14 -11.64
CA HIS A 440 -3.16 -2.50 -10.44
C HIS A 440 -2.89 -1.26 -9.58
N MET A 441 -3.25 -1.31 -8.30
CA MET A 441 -3.12 -0.21 -7.33
C MET A 441 -3.69 1.14 -7.77
N ARG A 442 -4.63 1.16 -8.74
CA ARG A 442 -5.26 2.39 -9.24
C ARG A 442 -5.77 3.30 -8.14
N ASP A 443 -6.37 2.71 -7.10
CA ASP A 443 -6.93 3.43 -5.95
C ASP A 443 -5.87 4.30 -5.23
N TRP A 444 -4.60 3.91 -5.27
CA TRP A 444 -3.48 4.57 -4.60
C TRP A 444 -2.69 5.53 -5.51
N ARG A 445 -3.11 5.71 -6.77
CA ARG A 445 -2.47 6.58 -7.77
C ARG A 445 -3.17 7.93 -7.88
N MET A 446 -3.26 8.64 -6.74
CA MET A 446 -3.85 9.98 -6.66
C MET A 446 -2.79 11.06 -6.96
N GLU A 447 -3.11 11.99 -7.85
CA GLU A 447 -2.20 13.07 -8.28
C GLU A 447 -2.22 14.26 -7.31
N ASN A 448 -3.39 14.61 -6.76
CA ASN A 448 -3.58 15.83 -5.99
C ASN A 448 -3.67 15.57 -4.49
N GLU A 449 -3.18 16.51 -3.68
CA GLU A 449 -3.35 16.50 -2.22
C GLU A 449 -4.83 16.53 -1.81
N GLU A 450 -5.67 17.13 -2.65
CA GLU A 450 -7.12 17.20 -2.46
C GLU A 450 -7.72 15.80 -2.41
N ASP A 451 -7.35 14.93 -3.35
CA ASP A 451 -7.83 13.55 -3.44
C ASP A 451 -7.40 12.75 -2.19
N TRP A 452 -6.13 12.89 -1.77
CA TRP A 452 -5.61 12.28 -0.55
C TRP A 452 -6.34 12.76 0.70
N THR A 453 -6.67 14.05 0.75
CA THR A 453 -7.38 14.66 1.87
C THR A 453 -8.85 14.26 1.89
N GLU A 454 -9.49 14.10 0.74
CA GLU A 454 -10.85 13.56 0.60
C GLU A 454 -10.91 12.11 1.06
N ALA A 455 -9.98 11.26 0.60
CA ALA A 455 -9.88 9.87 1.03
C ALA A 455 -9.74 9.79 2.55
N ARG A 456 -8.86 10.62 3.14
CA ARG A 456 -8.73 10.72 4.59
C ARG A 456 -10.04 11.14 5.27
N ALA A 457 -10.72 12.18 4.77
CA ALA A 457 -11.99 12.64 5.32
C ALA A 457 -13.06 11.54 5.30
N ARG A 458 -13.11 10.77 4.21
CA ARG A 458 -14.03 9.64 4.02
C ARG A 458 -13.84 8.58 5.09
N TYR A 459 -12.62 8.06 5.28
CA TYR A 459 -12.37 6.99 6.26
C TYR A 459 -12.43 7.47 7.70
N MET A 460 -12.21 8.75 7.96
CA MET A 460 -12.44 9.35 9.27
C MET A 460 -13.92 9.32 9.67
N ASN A 461 -14.83 9.47 8.71
CA ASN A 461 -16.27 9.43 8.93
C ASN A 461 -16.84 8.00 8.82
N LYS A 462 -16.55 7.18 9.84
CA LYS A 462 -17.00 5.79 9.91
C LYS A 462 -18.53 5.62 9.88
N PRO A 463 -19.35 6.39 10.62
CA PRO A 463 -20.80 6.20 10.63
C PRO A 463 -21.43 6.31 9.24
N ASP A 464 -20.97 7.25 8.41
CA ASP A 464 -21.48 7.41 7.04
C ASP A 464 -21.15 6.19 6.17
N LEU A 465 -19.97 5.61 6.32
CA LEU A 465 -19.60 4.37 5.64
C LEU A 465 -20.39 3.16 6.14
N MET A 466 -20.67 3.10 7.45
CA MET A 466 -21.48 2.01 8.02
C MET A 466 -22.94 2.08 7.58
N ASN A 467 -23.45 3.26 7.23
CA ASN A 467 -24.83 3.43 6.75
C ASN A 467 -25.12 2.70 5.43
N TYR A 468 -24.10 2.40 4.61
CA TYR A 468 -24.28 1.64 3.37
C TYR A 468 -24.73 0.18 3.59
N PHE A 469 -24.62 -0.35 4.82
CA PHE A 469 -25.17 -1.66 5.17
C PHE A 469 -26.68 -1.64 5.43
N ASN A 470 -27.30 -0.47 5.56
CA ASN A 470 -28.73 -0.33 5.85
C ASN A 470 -29.57 -0.52 4.57
N VAL A 471 -29.53 -1.72 3.99
CA VAL A 471 -30.30 -2.10 2.81
C VAL A 471 -31.57 -2.85 3.24
N PRO A 472 -32.76 -2.28 3.03
CA PRO A 472 -34.01 -2.91 3.46
C PRO A 472 -34.41 -4.07 2.52
N ARG A 473 -34.00 -5.29 2.87
CA ARG A 473 -34.40 -6.54 2.19
C ARG A 473 -35.35 -7.34 3.06
N TYR A 474 -36.58 -7.53 2.58
CA TYR A 474 -37.67 -8.22 3.32
C TYR A 474 -38.08 -9.57 2.71
N ASP A 475 -37.36 -10.04 1.69
CA ASP A 475 -37.64 -11.29 0.98
C ASP A 475 -36.93 -12.51 1.60
N VAL A 476 -36.06 -12.30 2.59
CA VAL A 476 -35.22 -13.34 3.19
C VAL A 476 -35.60 -13.56 4.66
N PRO A 477 -36.44 -14.57 4.99
CA PRO A 477 -37.04 -14.72 6.32
C PRO A 477 -36.05 -15.03 7.44
N GLU A 478 -34.91 -15.64 7.14
CA GLU A 478 -33.85 -15.93 8.12
C GLU A 478 -33.13 -14.67 8.63
N LEU A 479 -33.16 -13.57 7.87
CA LEU A 479 -32.59 -12.28 8.26
C LEU A 479 -33.62 -11.32 8.90
N ILE A 480 -34.90 -11.67 8.84
CA ILE A 480 -35.99 -10.84 9.34
C ILE A 480 -36.37 -11.28 10.75
N VAL A 481 -36.63 -10.27 11.58
CA VAL A 481 -37.00 -10.43 13.00
C VAL A 481 -38.42 -9.92 13.18
N SER A 482 -39.22 -10.62 14.00
CA SER A 482 -40.54 -10.12 14.39
C SER A 482 -40.40 -8.88 15.30
N PRO A 483 -41.30 -7.89 15.18
CA PRO A 483 -41.25 -6.69 16.01
C PRO A 483 -41.26 -6.98 17.52
N GLU A 484 -41.98 -8.02 17.96
CA GLU A 484 -42.09 -8.42 19.36
C GLU A 484 -40.74 -8.94 19.91
N ASP A 485 -40.11 -9.87 19.18
CA ASP A 485 -38.77 -10.39 19.50
C ASP A 485 -37.72 -9.26 19.51
N PHE A 486 -37.78 -8.35 18.53
CA PHE A 486 -36.86 -7.22 18.45
C PHE A 486 -37.03 -6.28 19.65
N LYS A 487 -38.27 -5.98 20.03
CA LYS A 487 -38.55 -5.14 21.20
C LYS A 487 -38.03 -5.79 22.48
N ALA A 488 -38.32 -7.07 22.70
CA ALA A 488 -37.83 -7.80 23.86
C ALA A 488 -36.29 -7.80 23.94
N TRP A 489 -35.62 -8.00 22.80
CA TRP A 489 -34.16 -7.89 22.72
C TRP A 489 -33.67 -6.47 23.03
N TYR A 490 -34.31 -5.44 22.45
CA TYR A 490 -33.93 -4.04 22.63
C TYR A 490 -34.07 -3.56 24.08
N ASP A 491 -35.17 -3.92 24.75
CA ASP A 491 -35.40 -3.57 26.15
C ASP A 491 -34.27 -4.14 27.02
N ILE A 492 -33.93 -5.43 26.87
CA ILE A 492 -32.82 -6.09 27.59
C ILE A 492 -31.46 -5.47 27.25
N TRP A 493 -31.22 -5.20 25.96
CA TRP A 493 -29.94 -4.68 25.48
C TRP A 493 -29.68 -3.24 25.95
N SER A 494 -30.70 -2.39 25.93
CA SER A 494 -30.60 -0.99 26.35
C SER A 494 -30.44 -0.82 27.85
N GLU A 495 -30.94 -1.77 28.64
CA GLU A 495 -30.76 -1.85 30.10
C GLU A 495 -29.41 -2.45 30.52
N ALA A 496 -28.64 -3.02 29.58
CA ALA A 496 -27.34 -3.60 29.89
C ALA A 496 -26.33 -2.56 30.41
N PRO A 497 -25.43 -2.93 31.36
CA PRO A 497 -24.43 -2.01 31.89
C PRO A 497 -23.57 -1.38 30.79
N GLY A 498 -23.54 -0.04 30.74
CA GLY A 498 -22.75 0.71 29.77
C GLY A 498 -23.38 0.87 28.37
N MET A 499 -24.63 0.40 28.16
CA MET A 499 -25.37 0.55 26.90
C MET A 499 -26.43 1.66 26.92
N LYS A 500 -26.82 2.11 28.12
CA LYS A 500 -27.88 3.11 28.32
C LYS A 500 -27.56 4.46 27.71
N TYR A 501 -26.31 4.91 27.83
CA TYR A 501 -25.82 6.16 27.26
C TYR A 501 -24.55 5.93 26.45
N ARG A 502 -24.17 6.93 25.64
CA ARG A 502 -22.89 6.91 24.92
C ARG A 502 -21.72 6.74 25.89
N LYS A 503 -20.63 6.17 25.38
CA LYS A 503 -19.38 6.04 26.13
C LYS A 503 -18.97 7.37 26.74
N GLY A 504 -18.69 7.39 28.04
CA GLY A 504 -18.33 8.60 28.75
C GLY A 504 -19.46 9.34 29.44
N TYR A 505 -20.70 8.85 29.35
CA TYR A 505 -21.90 9.43 29.97
C TYR A 505 -22.65 8.42 30.87
N ASN A 506 -22.02 7.32 31.29
CA ASN A 506 -22.63 6.31 32.14
C ASN A 506 -22.06 6.40 33.57
N ASP A 507 -22.82 7.02 34.48
CA ASP A 507 -22.48 7.15 35.90
C ASP A 507 -22.23 5.78 36.57
N GLU A 508 -23.06 4.78 36.22
CA GLU A 508 -22.95 3.39 36.68
C GLU A 508 -21.62 2.71 36.31
N CYS A 509 -20.93 3.21 35.28
CA CYS A 509 -19.63 2.71 34.82
C CYS A 509 -18.45 3.53 35.34
N GLY A 510 -18.68 4.52 36.21
CA GLY A 510 -17.64 5.38 36.79
C GLY A 510 -17.23 6.56 35.90
N ASP A 511 -18.12 7.02 35.01
CA ASP A 511 -17.87 8.23 34.22
C ASP A 511 -18.09 9.51 35.03
N ASP A 512 -17.02 10.28 35.23
CA ASP A 512 -17.08 11.57 35.93
C ASP A 512 -17.27 12.77 34.98
N GLY A 513 -17.75 13.89 35.53
CA GLY A 513 -17.78 15.18 34.83
C GLY A 513 -18.78 15.26 33.67
N ILE A 514 -19.81 14.41 33.68
CA ILE A 514 -20.80 14.20 32.61
C ILE A 514 -21.40 15.51 32.10
N LEU A 515 -21.81 16.42 33.01
CA LEU A 515 -22.44 17.70 32.65
C LEU A 515 -21.51 18.68 31.89
N THR A 516 -20.20 18.54 32.08
CA THR A 516 -19.18 19.43 31.49
C THR A 516 -18.42 18.78 30.33
N LYS A 517 -18.78 17.56 29.96
CA LYS A 517 -18.05 16.77 28.98
C LYS A 517 -18.33 17.24 27.56
N THR A 518 -17.27 17.72 26.89
CA THR A 518 -17.30 18.22 25.51
C THR A 518 -16.56 17.33 24.52
N LYS A 519 -15.73 16.40 25.00
CA LYS A 519 -15.01 15.43 24.16
C LYS A 519 -15.82 14.16 24.02
N LEU A 520 -16.08 13.77 22.77
CA LEU A 520 -16.73 12.52 22.41
C LEU A 520 -15.71 11.51 21.89
N ASP A 521 -16.02 10.22 22.05
CA ASP A 521 -15.31 9.16 21.35
C ASP A 521 -15.85 9.09 19.92
N PHE A 522 -15.08 9.58 18.96
CA PHE A 522 -15.52 9.71 17.57
C PHE A 522 -15.33 8.43 16.76
N ARG A 523 -14.60 7.44 17.29
CA ARG A 523 -14.19 6.24 16.53
C ARG A 523 -14.86 4.96 16.98
N ASN A 524 -15.21 4.83 18.26
CA ASN A 524 -15.93 3.66 18.79
C ASN A 524 -17.44 3.74 18.50
N THR A 525 -17.81 3.96 17.24
CA THR A 525 -19.20 4.15 16.78
C THR A 525 -19.76 2.94 16.04
N LEU A 526 -19.35 1.72 16.43
CA LEU A 526 -20.01 0.51 15.95
C LEU A 526 -21.39 0.34 16.61
#